data_AF-A0A2K8SQY6-F1
#
_entry.id   AF-A0A2K8SQY6-F1
#
_cell.length_a   1.000
_cell.length_b   1.000
_cell.length_c   1.000
_cell.angle_alpha   90.00
_cell.angle_beta   90.00
_cell.angle_gamma   90.00
#
_symmetry.space_group_name_H-M   'P 1'
#
loop_
_entity.id
_entity.type
_entity.pdbx_description
1 polymer ?
#
loop_
_entity_poly.entity_id
_entity_poly.type
_entity_poly.pdbx_seq_one_letter_code
_entity_poly.pdbx_strand_id
1 'polypeptide(L)'
;MRNPQYAAHTFEQLLANIDPKVANTFMLEQLEAIRRSFASRAWTRHFLDIRVSVPIPGLRFYLVLLAGSERRSKVRLRSERGLYPFWTPANILFFLGFLIILSICSYTIFSSALFSLTPTSSSYYPTSIPWIDDKSECEHTGRIWNDGKCWDSEQSPNF
;
A
#
# COMPACT_ATOMS: atom_id res chain seq x y z
N MET A 1 -24.20 -4.51 17.33
CA MET A 1 -25.05 -3.73 18.26
C MET A 1 -24.11 -2.88 19.11
N ARG A 2 -24.20 -1.55 19.10
CA ARG A 2 -23.36 -0.72 20.00
C ARG A 2 -24.05 -0.60 21.36
N ASN A 3 -23.24 -0.64 22.42
CA ASN A 3 -23.67 -0.63 23.81
C ASN A 3 -24.52 0.63 24.11
N PRO A 4 -25.73 0.51 24.70
CA PRO A 4 -26.60 1.65 25.04
C PRO A 4 -25.92 2.74 25.87
N GLN A 5 -24.83 2.41 26.57
CA GLN A 5 -24.03 3.39 27.32
C GLN A 5 -23.38 4.48 26.45
N TYR A 6 -23.07 4.21 25.18
CA TYR A 6 -22.44 5.21 24.29
C TYR A 6 -23.39 6.36 23.91
N ALA A 7 -24.67 6.02 23.67
CA ALA A 7 -25.68 7.02 23.31
C ALA A 7 -25.99 7.96 24.49
N ALA A 8 -26.04 7.41 25.70
CA ALA A 8 -26.22 8.20 26.93
C ALA A 8 -25.05 9.18 27.13
N HIS A 9 -23.80 8.71 27.03
CA HIS A 9 -22.63 9.58 27.20
C HIS A 9 -22.59 10.73 26.18
N THR A 10 -22.95 10.46 24.92
CA THR A 10 -22.96 11.49 23.86
C THR A 10 -24.04 12.55 24.10
N PHE A 11 -25.20 12.14 24.65
CA PHE A 11 -26.29 13.06 25.00
C PHE A 11 -25.88 14.01 26.13
N GLU A 12 -25.29 13.47 27.21
CA GLU A 12 -24.80 14.29 28.34
C GLU A 12 -23.70 15.27 27.90
N GLN A 13 -22.76 14.82 27.06
CA GLN A 13 -21.72 15.70 26.51
C GLN A 13 -22.28 16.82 25.64
N LEU A 14 -23.35 16.57 24.87
CA LEU A 14 -24.00 17.62 24.10
C LEU A 14 -24.64 18.63 25.06
N LEU A 15 -25.39 18.16 26.07
CA LEU A 15 -26.08 19.04 27.00
C LEU A 15 -25.10 19.92 27.79
N ALA A 16 -23.95 19.36 28.20
CA ALA A 16 -22.88 20.08 28.90
C ALA A 16 -22.22 21.19 28.05
N ASN A 17 -22.28 21.09 26.72
CA ASN A 17 -21.75 22.10 25.81
C ASN A 17 -22.78 23.18 25.43
N ILE A 18 -24.06 23.00 25.79
CA ILE A 18 -25.09 24.02 25.58
C ILE A 18 -24.98 25.07 26.70
N ASP A 19 -25.17 26.35 26.35
CA ASP A 19 -25.25 27.42 27.35
C ASP A 19 -26.29 27.06 28.42
N PRO A 20 -25.94 27.12 29.72
CA PRO A 20 -26.82 26.66 30.80
C PRO A 20 -28.14 27.42 30.84
N LYS A 21 -28.19 28.69 30.41
CA LYS A 21 -29.44 29.44 30.31
C LYS A 21 -30.36 28.86 29.25
N VAL A 22 -29.80 28.38 28.14
CA VAL A 22 -30.57 27.75 27.05
C VAL A 22 -30.95 26.33 27.44
N ALA A 23 -30.02 25.54 27.99
CA ALA A 23 -30.27 24.16 28.40
C ALA A 23 -31.45 24.07 29.41
N ASN A 24 -31.54 25.03 30.31
CA ASN A 24 -32.63 25.11 31.30
C ASN A 24 -33.99 25.52 30.71
N THR A 25 -34.06 25.98 29.45
CA THR A 25 -35.34 26.25 28.78
C THR A 25 -35.97 25.00 28.16
N PHE A 26 -35.23 23.89 28.06
CA PHE A 26 -35.74 22.67 27.48
C PHE A 26 -36.76 21.98 28.39
N MET A 27 -37.92 21.67 27.82
CA MET A 27 -38.94 20.84 28.47
C MET A 27 -38.56 19.36 28.40
N LEU A 28 -39.10 18.56 29.32
CA LEU A 28 -38.83 17.12 29.40
C LEU A 28 -39.13 16.39 28.08
N GLU A 29 -40.24 16.73 27.41
CA GLU A 29 -40.61 16.13 26.12
C GLU A 29 -39.59 16.45 25.02
N GLN A 30 -39.00 17.65 25.04
CA GLN A 30 -37.97 18.05 24.10
C GLN A 30 -36.67 17.28 24.35
N LEU A 31 -36.27 17.14 25.62
CA LEU A 31 -35.11 16.35 26.02
C LEU A 31 -35.27 14.88 25.61
N GLU A 32 -36.46 14.31 25.81
CA GLU A 32 -36.75 12.95 25.37
C GLU A 32 -36.72 12.79 23.85
N ALA A 33 -37.31 13.73 23.10
CA ALA A 33 -37.29 13.70 21.64
C ALA A 33 -35.85 13.78 21.10
N ILE A 34 -35.03 14.66 21.69
CA ILE A 34 -33.61 14.78 21.36
C ILE A 34 -32.89 13.47 21.71
N ARG A 35 -33.09 12.91 22.92
CA ARG A 35 -32.48 11.64 23.35
C ARG A 35 -32.85 10.47 22.44
N ARG A 36 -34.10 10.37 21.99
CA ARG A 36 -34.55 9.34 21.03
C ARG A 36 -33.85 9.49 19.67
N SER A 37 -33.56 10.72 19.23
CA SER A 37 -32.81 10.94 17.99
C SER A 37 -31.37 10.41 18.02
N PHE A 38 -30.75 10.33 19.22
CA PHE A 38 -29.44 9.70 19.39
C PHE A 38 -29.51 8.17 19.28
N ALA A 39 -30.63 7.56 19.66
CA ALA A 39 -30.84 6.11 19.51
C ALA A 39 -31.11 5.72 18.05
N SER A 40 -31.83 6.54 17.28
CA SER A 40 -32.05 6.34 15.84
C SER A 40 -30.83 6.69 14.99
N ARG A 41 -29.95 7.57 15.48
CA ARG A 41 -28.55 7.74 15.03
C ARG A 41 -27.68 6.55 15.44
N ALA A 42 -28.15 5.32 15.24
CA ALA A 42 -27.28 4.20 14.96
C ALA A 42 -26.44 4.60 13.73
N TRP A 43 -25.33 5.27 14.02
CA TRP A 43 -24.45 5.97 13.10
C TRP A 43 -24.24 5.06 11.91
N THR A 44 -24.41 5.62 10.71
CA THR A 44 -24.04 4.99 9.44
C THR A 44 -22.64 4.45 9.60
N ARG A 45 -22.52 3.16 9.95
CA ARG A 45 -21.26 2.45 9.90
C ARG A 45 -20.91 2.47 8.42
N HIS A 46 -20.03 3.38 8.06
CA HIS A 46 -19.30 3.25 6.82
C HIS A 46 -18.50 1.97 6.95
N PHE A 47 -18.54 1.15 5.90
CA PHE A 47 -17.75 -0.07 5.85
C PHE A 47 -16.25 0.27 6.02
N LEU A 48 -15.86 1.44 5.53
CA LEU A 48 -14.54 2.03 5.68
C LEU A 48 -14.66 3.46 6.21
N ASP A 49 -14.05 3.78 7.36
CA ASP A 49 -13.86 5.14 7.88
C ASP A 49 -12.42 5.27 8.39
N ILE A 50 -11.53 5.74 7.52
CA ILE A 50 -10.12 5.98 7.81
C ILE A 50 -9.90 7.49 7.82
N ARG A 51 -9.31 8.00 8.91
CA ARG A 51 -8.98 9.41 9.10
C ARG A 51 -7.57 9.50 9.63
N VAL A 52 -6.66 10.06 8.83
CA VAL A 52 -5.25 10.13 9.16
C VAL A 52 -4.79 11.58 9.11
N SER A 53 -4.22 12.05 10.22
CA SER A 53 -3.49 13.31 10.28
C SER A 53 -2.00 13.00 10.25
N VAL A 54 -1.26 13.51 9.27
CA VAL A 54 0.18 13.31 9.19
C VAL A 54 0.87 14.49 9.89
N PRO A 55 1.59 14.28 11.00
CA PRO A 55 2.22 15.36 11.75
C PRO A 55 3.56 15.74 11.11
N ILE A 56 3.52 16.41 9.95
CA ILE A 56 4.72 16.92 9.29
C ILE A 56 5.04 18.32 9.85
N PRO A 57 6.25 18.58 10.38
CA PRO A 57 6.63 19.92 10.82
C PRO A 57 6.46 20.95 9.69
N GLY A 58 5.67 22.01 9.94
CA GLY A 58 5.38 23.06 8.96
C GLY A 58 4.24 22.76 7.97
N LEU A 59 3.73 21.52 7.90
CA LEU A 59 2.68 21.12 6.96
C LEU A 59 1.63 20.25 7.65
N ARG A 60 0.37 20.69 7.65
CA ARG A 60 -0.75 19.95 8.26
C ARG A 60 -1.54 19.22 7.18
N PHE A 61 -1.27 17.93 6.99
CA PHE A 61 -2.05 17.10 6.06
C PHE A 61 -3.09 16.27 6.82
N TYR A 62 -4.31 16.24 6.28
CA TYR A 62 -5.39 15.41 6.77
C TYR A 62 -6.02 14.64 5.60
N LEU A 63 -6.11 13.33 5.75
CA LEU A 63 -6.67 12.42 4.76
C LEU A 63 -7.88 11.70 5.35
N VAL A 64 -8.99 11.71 4.62
CA VAL A 64 -10.22 10.99 4.96
C VAL A 64 -10.57 10.05 3.82
N LEU A 65 -10.69 8.76 4.14
CA LEU A 65 -11.21 7.75 3.24
C LEU A 65 -12.48 7.14 3.86
N LEU A 66 -13.61 7.41 3.20
CA LEU A 66 -14.92 6.96 3.64
C LEU A 66 -15.56 6.11 2.54
N ALA A 67 -15.97 4.88 2.84
CA ALA A 67 -16.69 4.04 1.90
C ALA A 67 -17.86 3.31 2.59
N GLY A 68 -18.99 3.19 1.90
CA GLY A 68 -20.17 2.51 2.40
C GLY A 68 -21.34 2.58 1.44
N SER A 69 -22.47 2.00 1.85
CA SER A 69 -23.71 2.02 1.08
C SER A 69 -24.20 3.47 0.88
N GLU A 70 -24.40 3.84 -0.38
CA GLU A 70 -24.99 5.14 -0.73
C GLU A 70 -26.48 5.14 -0.41
N ARG A 71 -26.89 6.05 0.47
CA ARG A 71 -28.29 6.18 0.96
C ARG A 71 -28.90 7.53 0.61
N ARG A 72 -28.13 8.45 0.01
CA ARG A 72 -28.62 9.78 -0.39
C ARG A 72 -29.59 9.67 -1.57
N SER A 73 -30.53 10.60 -1.63
CA SER A 73 -31.50 10.68 -2.73
C SER A 73 -30.82 11.01 -4.05
N LYS A 74 -31.39 10.53 -5.17
CA LYS A 74 -30.87 10.81 -6.52
C LYS A 74 -30.81 12.31 -6.84
N VAL A 75 -31.74 13.10 -6.32
CA VAL A 75 -31.79 14.56 -6.50
C VAL A 75 -30.56 15.22 -5.87
N ARG A 76 -30.24 14.86 -4.63
CA ARG A 76 -29.06 15.38 -3.92
C ARG A 76 -27.77 14.97 -4.63
N LEU A 77 -27.65 13.71 -5.06
CA LEU A 77 -26.46 13.23 -5.79
C LEU A 77 -26.22 13.97 -7.10
N ARG A 78 -27.28 14.36 -7.84
CA ARG A 78 -27.15 15.16 -9.06
C ARG A 78 -26.63 16.56 -8.77
N SER A 79 -27.12 17.20 -7.70
CA SER A 79 -26.66 18.52 -7.29
C SER A 79 -25.20 18.49 -6.83
N GLU A 80 -24.80 17.47 -6.05
CA GLU A 80 -23.43 17.35 -5.54
C GLU A 80 -22.39 17.01 -6.64
N ARG A 81 -22.77 16.29 -7.71
CA ARG A 81 -21.86 15.98 -8.83
C ARG A 81 -21.26 17.22 -9.50
N GLY A 82 -22.01 18.31 -9.57
CA GLY A 82 -21.53 19.56 -10.16
C GLY A 82 -20.53 20.29 -9.25
N LEU A 83 -20.62 20.09 -7.94
CA LEU A 83 -19.77 20.75 -6.94
C LEU A 83 -18.43 20.03 -6.74
N TYR A 84 -18.44 18.69 -6.83
CA TYR A 84 -17.28 17.85 -6.60
C TYR A 84 -17.02 16.91 -7.78
N PRO A 85 -16.60 17.44 -8.95
CA PRO A 85 -16.27 16.61 -10.09
C PRO A 85 -15.04 15.75 -9.78
N PHE A 86 -15.16 14.44 -9.89
CA PHE A 86 -14.01 13.53 -9.76
C PHE A 86 -12.97 13.72 -10.87
N TRP A 87 -13.42 14.11 -12.07
CA TRP A 87 -12.61 14.32 -13.27
C TRP A 87 -12.15 15.78 -13.42
N THR A 88 -11.52 16.34 -12.39
CA THR A 88 -10.76 17.59 -12.58
C THR A 88 -9.41 17.28 -13.21
N PRO A 89 -8.82 18.20 -14.01
CA PRO A 89 -7.48 18.01 -14.57
C PRO A 89 -6.42 17.76 -13.48
N ALA A 90 -6.57 18.38 -12.31
CA ALA A 90 -5.69 18.15 -11.16
C ALA A 90 -5.78 16.71 -10.64
N ASN A 91 -7.00 16.16 -10.49
CA ASN A 91 -7.18 14.76 -10.08
C ASN A 91 -6.63 13.80 -11.13
N ILE A 92 -6.85 14.08 -12.42
CA ILE A 92 -6.32 13.26 -13.53
C ILE A 92 -4.80 13.22 -13.48
N LEU A 93 -4.15 14.39 -13.33
CA LEU A 93 -2.70 14.47 -13.23
C LEU A 93 -2.17 13.73 -11.99
N PHE A 94 -2.86 13.84 -10.86
CA PHE A 94 -2.55 13.10 -9.65
C PHE A 94 -2.64 11.57 -9.86
N PHE A 95 -3.72 11.07 -10.45
CA PHE A 95 -3.88 9.65 -10.75
C PHE A 95 -2.83 9.14 -11.74
N LEU A 96 -2.53 9.92 -12.79
CA LEU A 96 -1.50 9.56 -13.77
C LEU A 96 -0.12 9.47 -13.12
N GLY A 97 0.26 10.47 -12.32
CA GLY A 97 1.52 10.45 -11.56
C GLY A 97 1.60 9.26 -10.60
N PHE A 98 0.51 8.97 -9.88
CA PHE A 98 0.44 7.82 -8.98
C PHE A 98 0.61 6.48 -9.71
N LEU A 99 -0.04 6.31 -10.88
CA LEU A 99 0.11 5.10 -11.69
C LEU A 99 1.52 4.93 -12.26
N ILE A 100 2.16 6.01 -12.69
CA ILE A 100 3.55 5.99 -13.18
C ILE A 100 4.48 5.52 -12.06
N ILE A 101 4.35 6.07 -10.85
CA ILE A 101 5.17 5.69 -9.70
C ILE A 101 5.00 4.20 -9.38
N LEU A 102 3.76 3.71 -9.30
CA LEU A 102 3.49 2.29 -9.06
C LEU A 102 4.08 1.38 -10.14
N SER A 103 3.99 1.79 -11.41
CA SER A 103 4.57 1.06 -12.53
C SER A 103 6.08 0.94 -12.39
N ILE A 104 6.77 2.05 -12.12
CA ILE A 104 8.23 2.08 -11.90
C ILE A 104 8.61 1.16 -10.72
N CYS A 105 7.92 1.26 -9.58
CA CYS A 105 8.17 0.40 -8.42
C CYS A 105 7.96 -1.08 -8.74
N SER A 106 6.90 -1.41 -9.48
CA SER A 106 6.63 -2.80 -9.85
C SER A 106 7.69 -3.36 -10.81
N TYR A 107 8.14 -2.54 -11.76
CA TYR A 107 9.17 -2.91 -12.73
C TYR A 107 10.52 -3.15 -12.05
N THR A 108 10.92 -2.30 -11.09
CA THR A 108 12.19 -2.49 -10.38
C THR A 108 12.20 -3.75 -9.51
N ILE A 109 11.09 -4.06 -8.85
CA ILE A 109 10.92 -5.31 -8.09
C ILE A 109 10.94 -6.52 -9.02
N PHE A 110 10.25 -6.45 -10.16
CA PHE A 110 10.23 -7.54 -11.12
C PHE A 110 11.60 -7.79 -11.77
N SER A 111 12.30 -6.73 -12.15
CA SER A 111 13.63 -6.81 -12.76
C SER A 111 14.67 -7.42 -11.80
N SER A 112 14.66 -7.03 -10.52
CA SER A 112 15.57 -7.61 -9.53
C SER A 112 15.25 -9.07 -9.22
N ALA A 113 13.97 -9.44 -9.17
CA ALA A 113 13.55 -10.83 -9.04
C ALA A 113 13.97 -11.66 -10.27
N LEU A 114 13.84 -11.11 -11.48
CA LEU A 114 14.24 -11.77 -12.72
C LEU A 114 15.76 -11.95 -12.80
N PHE A 115 16.54 -10.94 -12.39
CA PHE A 115 18.01 -11.05 -12.32
C PHE A 115 18.45 -12.17 -11.36
N SER A 116 17.74 -12.33 -10.25
CA SER A 116 17.99 -13.42 -9.29
C SER A 116 17.72 -14.82 -9.87
N LEU A 117 16.93 -14.92 -10.93
CA LEU A 117 16.62 -16.17 -11.63
C LEU A 117 17.58 -16.46 -12.78
N THR A 118 18.44 -15.52 -13.17
CA THR A 118 19.45 -15.78 -14.19
C THR A 118 20.59 -16.63 -13.58
N PRO A 119 20.85 -17.83 -14.11
CA PRO A 119 21.98 -18.62 -13.65
C PRO A 119 23.25 -17.83 -13.97
N THR A 120 24.07 -17.60 -12.94
CA THR A 120 25.40 -17.02 -13.14
C THR A 120 26.18 -17.97 -14.03
N SER A 121 26.41 -17.61 -15.28
CA SER A 121 27.28 -18.38 -16.17
C SER A 121 28.67 -18.38 -15.55
N SER A 122 29.10 -19.50 -14.98
CA SER A 122 30.48 -19.71 -14.59
C SER A 122 31.32 -19.68 -15.87
N SER A 123 32.05 -18.58 -16.09
CA SER A 123 33.01 -18.52 -17.18
C SER A 123 34.17 -19.45 -16.82
N TYR A 124 34.24 -20.59 -17.49
CA TYR A 124 35.37 -21.52 -17.40
C TYR A 124 36.50 -21.01 -18.30
N TYR A 125 37.72 -20.96 -17.77
CA TYR A 125 38.89 -20.56 -18.54
C TYR A 125 39.85 -21.75 -18.67
N PRO A 126 40.21 -22.18 -19.88
CA PRO A 126 41.09 -23.32 -20.07
C PRO A 126 42.51 -22.99 -19.60
N THR A 127 43.13 -23.89 -18.83
CA THR A 127 44.51 -23.74 -18.34
C THR A 127 45.32 -25.01 -18.65
N SER A 128 46.59 -24.84 -18.99
CA SER A 128 47.49 -25.97 -19.26
C SER A 128 48.11 -26.52 -17.96
N ILE A 129 48.14 -27.84 -17.80
CA ILE A 129 48.73 -28.52 -16.65
C ILE A 129 50.25 -28.68 -16.85
N PRO A 130 51.12 -28.09 -16.01
CA PRO A 130 52.57 -28.10 -16.22
C PRO A 130 53.29 -29.43 -15.95
N TRP A 131 52.65 -30.40 -15.30
CA TRP A 131 53.30 -31.66 -14.86
C TRP A 131 52.87 -32.90 -15.65
N ILE A 132 51.95 -32.77 -16.61
CA ILE A 132 51.52 -33.86 -17.50
C ILE A 132 52.07 -33.56 -18.89
N ASP A 133 53.22 -34.14 -19.18
CA ASP A 133 53.94 -33.98 -20.45
C ASP A 133 53.75 -35.19 -21.39
N ASP A 134 52.96 -36.18 -20.98
CA ASP A 134 52.62 -37.34 -21.79
C ASP A 134 51.18 -37.28 -22.30
N LYS A 135 51.04 -37.51 -23.62
CA LYS A 135 49.73 -37.48 -24.29
C LYS A 135 48.80 -38.58 -23.77
N SER A 136 49.31 -39.79 -23.57
CA SER A 136 48.50 -40.93 -23.14
C SER A 136 48.00 -40.75 -21.71
N GLU A 137 48.83 -40.16 -20.84
CA GLU A 137 48.47 -39.80 -19.47
C GLU A 137 47.37 -38.72 -19.45
N CYS A 138 47.50 -37.67 -20.28
CA CYS A 138 46.49 -36.63 -20.40
C CYS A 138 45.13 -37.17 -20.86
N GLU A 139 45.12 -37.94 -21.94
CA GLU A 139 43.88 -38.50 -22.52
C GLU A 139 43.23 -39.55 -21.58
N HIS A 140 44.02 -40.31 -20.82
CA HIS A 140 43.50 -41.24 -19.82
C HIS A 140 42.75 -40.54 -18.69
N THR A 141 43.06 -39.27 -18.41
CA THR A 141 42.32 -38.45 -17.43
C THR A 141 41.09 -37.74 -18.00
N GLY A 142 40.76 -37.98 -19.27
CA GLY A 142 39.62 -37.34 -19.95
C GLY A 142 39.87 -35.88 -20.36
N ARG A 143 41.13 -35.43 -20.36
CA ARG A 143 41.54 -34.07 -20.72
C ARG A 143 41.95 -33.96 -22.19
N ILE A 144 42.05 -32.72 -22.69
CA ILE A 144 42.36 -32.45 -24.09
C ILE A 144 43.85 -32.19 -24.25
N TRP A 145 44.51 -32.99 -25.09
CA TRP A 145 45.89 -32.72 -25.49
C TRP A 145 45.93 -31.78 -26.70
N ASN A 146 46.54 -30.60 -26.54
CA ASN A 146 46.70 -29.64 -27.62
C ASN A 146 48.02 -28.85 -27.51
N ASP A 147 48.70 -28.64 -28.64
CA ASP A 147 49.99 -27.93 -28.73
C ASP A 147 51.09 -28.46 -27.80
N GLY A 148 51.13 -29.78 -27.61
CA GLY A 148 52.12 -30.42 -26.74
C GLY A 148 51.89 -30.19 -25.24
N LYS A 149 50.69 -29.76 -24.85
CA LYS A 149 50.29 -29.53 -23.46
C LYS A 149 48.94 -30.18 -23.17
N CYS A 150 48.76 -30.62 -21.92
CA CYS A 150 47.48 -31.08 -21.42
C CYS A 150 46.62 -29.90 -20.95
N TRP A 151 45.39 -29.76 -21.47
CA TRP A 151 44.47 -28.67 -21.14
C TRP A 151 43.32 -29.14 -20.25
N ASP A 152 43.04 -28.35 -19.21
CA ASP A 152 41.92 -28.54 -18.28
C ASP A 152 40.95 -27.35 -18.40
N SER A 153 39.66 -27.66 -18.55
CA SER A 153 38.57 -26.67 -18.68
C SER A 153 37.73 -26.51 -17.41
N GLU A 154 38.03 -27.21 -16.33
CA GLU A 154 37.20 -27.20 -15.12
C GLU A 154 37.55 -26.08 -14.12
N GLN A 155 38.51 -25.21 -14.45
CA GLN A 155 38.99 -24.22 -13.49
C GLN A 155 38.04 -23.02 -13.39
N SER A 156 37.30 -22.94 -12.28
CA SER A 156 36.51 -21.77 -11.93
C SER A 156 37.41 -20.71 -11.29
N PRO A 157 37.26 -19.41 -11.61
CA PRO A 157 38.04 -18.35 -10.98
C PRO A 157 37.73 -18.15 -9.48
N ASN A 158 36.84 -18.96 -8.90
CA ASN A 158 36.38 -18.80 -7.52
C ASN A 158 37.16 -19.61 -6.48
N PHE A 159 37.98 -20.59 -6.85
CA PHE A 159 39.01 -21.24 -5.99
C PHE A 159 40.05 -21.97 -6.84
#